data_AF-A0A6J7ZUL5-F1
#
_entry.id   AF-A0A6J7ZUL5-F1
#
_cell.length_a   1.000
_cell.length_b   1.000
_cell.length_c   1.000
_cell.angle_alpha   90.00
_cell.angle_beta   90.00
_cell.angle_gamma   90.00
#
_symmetry.space_group_name_H-M   'P 1'
#
loop_
_entity.id
_entity.type
_entity.pdbx_description
1 polymer ?
#
loop_
_entity_poly.entity_id
_entity_poly.type
_entity_poly.pdbx_seq_one_letter_code
_entity_poly.pdbx_strand_id
1 'polypeptide(L)'
;MHPKPTQRKIYIWKRADIEKMKSEALGLSKIFHGLYNAQSSISEMWEFIKSGLKNIQDKNVPSKMSSTRFHQPWINGTIKRITRRKKKAFKKARTTKSTKDLKRYKTIKKSSQKECKKAYSTYIRDIISPEQKSSPKKFWRFIKNKRCENGGVAPLRNTDGLTYSDNKMKANILNNQFSSVFNSNEDKTTIKKMKTNPYPHMENITIWENGIHKLLSNLNIHKASGPDEISTRLLKSIAPEISPILTTFFQASVDQGTLPSDWKNANDSSISILVFPRNHHNREWTATTTSKLHNP
;
A
#
# COMPACT_ATOMS: atom_id res chain seq x y z
N MET A 1 -1.19 -20.25 -18.50
CA MET A 1 0.12 -19.65 -18.15
C MET A 1 -0.07 -18.73 -16.94
N HIS A 2 0.73 -18.86 -15.88
CA HIS A 2 0.66 -17.89 -14.78
C HIS A 2 1.18 -16.52 -15.29
N PRO A 3 0.46 -15.42 -15.05
CA PRO A 3 0.93 -14.09 -15.43
C PRO A 3 2.27 -13.83 -14.76
N LYS A 4 3.24 -13.32 -15.53
CA LYS A 4 4.54 -12.92 -14.98
C LYS A 4 4.28 -11.79 -13.98
N PRO A 5 4.88 -11.82 -12.78
CA PRO A 5 4.67 -10.77 -11.81
C PRO A 5 5.18 -9.44 -12.36
N THR A 6 4.33 -8.40 -12.30
CA THR A 6 4.67 -7.04 -12.69
C THR A 6 5.85 -6.54 -11.86
N GLN A 7 6.83 -5.92 -12.51
CA GLN A 7 7.94 -5.32 -11.79
C GLN A 7 7.45 -4.08 -11.05
N ARG A 8 7.82 -3.97 -9.77
CA ARG A 8 7.54 -2.79 -8.94
C ARG A 8 8.84 -2.25 -8.34
N LYS A 9 8.93 -0.92 -8.24
CA LYS A 9 10.00 -0.24 -7.50
C LYS A 9 9.86 -0.57 -6.02
N ILE A 10 10.96 -0.98 -5.38
CA ILE A 10 11.02 -1.31 -3.96
C ILE A 10 12.12 -0.46 -3.33
N TYR A 11 11.74 0.41 -2.41
CA TYR A 11 12.65 1.20 -1.59
C TYR A 11 13.35 0.35 -0.52
N ILE A 12 14.67 0.48 -0.42
CA ILE A 12 15.53 -0.28 0.50
C ILE A 12 15.83 0.59 1.73
N TRP A 13 14.84 0.75 2.58
CA TRP A 13 14.91 1.56 3.81
C TRP A 13 16.02 1.20 4.79
N LYS A 14 16.56 -0.03 4.73
CA LYS A 14 17.71 -0.44 5.55
C LYS A 14 19.00 0.30 5.20
N ARG A 15 19.06 0.92 4.02
CA ARG A 15 20.22 1.68 3.51
C ARG A 15 19.87 3.15 3.31
N ALA A 16 18.77 3.63 3.90
CA ALA A 16 18.36 5.01 3.81
C ALA A 16 19.15 5.86 4.81
N ASP A 17 19.55 7.06 4.40
CA ASP A 17 20.18 8.05 5.28
C ASP A 17 19.09 8.91 5.93
N ILE A 18 18.69 8.56 7.16
CA ILE A 18 17.56 9.20 7.84
C ILE A 18 17.91 10.61 8.31
N GLU A 19 19.12 10.83 8.80
CA GLU A 19 19.53 12.14 9.31
C GLU A 19 19.63 13.17 8.18
N LYS A 20 20.11 12.74 7.00
CA LYS A 20 20.09 13.59 5.81
C LYS A 20 18.67 13.90 5.32
N MET A 21 17.74 12.94 5.40
CA MET A 21 16.34 13.19 5.03
C MET A 21 15.70 14.25 5.95
N LYS A 22 15.97 14.21 7.26
CA LYS A 22 15.48 15.19 8.21
C LYS A 22 16.05 16.59 7.93
N SER A 23 17.35 16.70 7.68
CA SER A 23 17.97 18.00 7.38
C SER A 23 17.45 18.61 6.08
N GLU A 24 17.25 17.80 5.03
CA GLU A 24 16.63 18.24 3.78
C GLU A 24 15.15 18.61 3.96
N ALA A 25 14.40 17.87 4.79
CA ALA A 25 13.01 18.19 5.12
C ALA A 25 12.88 19.51 5.90
N LEU A 26 13.80 19.78 6.83
CA LEU A 26 13.86 21.05 7.55
C LEU A 26 14.16 22.22 6.60
N GLY A 27 15.07 22.03 5.63
CA GLY A 27 15.34 23.01 4.58
C GLY A 27 14.11 23.29 3.71
N LEU A 28 13.41 22.23 3.30
CA LEU A 28 12.16 22.31 2.54
C LEU A 28 11.10 23.11 3.32
N SER A 29 10.97 22.87 4.63
CA SER A 29 10.05 23.62 5.50
C SER A 29 10.33 25.12 5.53
N LYS A 30 11.59 25.50 5.70
CA LYS A 30 11.99 26.92 5.69
C LYS A 30 11.68 27.60 4.35
N ILE A 31 11.95 26.91 3.23
CA ILE A 31 11.66 27.45 1.90
C ILE A 31 10.15 27.59 1.70
N PHE A 32 9.36 26.60 2.11
CA PHE A 32 7.90 26.63 1.99
C PHE A 32 7.29 27.84 2.68
N HIS A 33 7.65 28.09 3.94
CA HIS A 33 7.13 29.24 4.70
C HIS A 33 7.65 30.60 4.20
N GLY A 34 8.74 30.63 3.43
CA GLY A 34 9.21 31.84 2.76
C GLY A 34 8.48 32.14 1.44
N LEU A 35 7.91 31.13 0.78
CA LEU A 35 7.26 31.25 -0.53
C LEU A 35 5.74 31.32 -0.46
N TYR A 36 5.13 30.62 0.50
CA TYR A 36 3.69 30.43 0.55
C TYR A 36 3.07 30.97 1.85
N ASN A 37 1.85 31.46 1.73
CA ASN A 37 1.01 31.93 2.81
C ASN A 37 -0.41 31.33 2.72
N ALA A 38 -1.28 31.65 3.67
CA ALA A 38 -2.64 31.09 3.75
C ALA A 38 -3.54 31.43 2.53
N GLN A 39 -3.18 32.43 1.74
CA GLN A 39 -3.94 32.87 0.54
C GLN A 39 -3.35 32.32 -0.76
N SER A 40 -2.25 31.60 -0.68
CA SER A 40 -1.58 31.02 -1.84
C SER A 40 -2.39 29.88 -2.45
N SER A 41 -2.14 29.57 -3.72
CA SER A 41 -2.83 28.49 -4.43
C SER A 41 -2.55 27.13 -3.80
N ILE A 42 -3.62 26.43 -3.38
CA ILE A 42 -3.54 25.07 -2.83
C ILE A 42 -2.88 24.08 -3.80
N SER A 43 -3.08 24.27 -5.11
CA SER A 43 -2.47 23.40 -6.12
C SER A 43 -0.95 23.58 -6.16
N GLU A 44 -0.45 24.81 -6.06
CA GLU A 44 0.98 25.12 -6.09
C GLU A 44 1.67 24.66 -4.80
N MET A 45 1.04 24.94 -3.64
CA MET A 45 1.52 24.47 -2.35
C MET A 45 1.65 22.95 -2.32
N TRP A 46 0.64 22.23 -2.83
CA TRP A 46 0.66 20.77 -2.89
C TRP A 46 1.76 20.24 -3.81
N GLU A 47 1.90 20.81 -5.02
CA GLU A 47 2.92 20.36 -5.96
C GLU A 47 4.34 20.61 -5.44
N PHE A 48 4.56 21.72 -4.72
CA PHE A 48 5.81 21.97 -4.02
C PHE A 48 6.10 20.91 -2.95
N ILE A 49 5.13 20.63 -2.08
CA ILE A 49 5.26 19.62 -1.02
C ILE A 49 5.55 18.24 -1.62
N LYS A 50 4.75 17.85 -2.61
CA LYS A 50 4.85 16.55 -3.29
C LYS A 50 6.18 16.37 -3.99
N SER A 51 6.61 17.35 -4.79
CA SER A 51 7.88 17.30 -5.53
C SER A 51 9.07 17.28 -4.58
N GLY A 52 9.05 18.10 -3.53
CA GLY A 52 10.11 18.14 -2.52
C GLY A 52 10.22 16.83 -1.72
N LEU A 53 9.10 16.27 -1.27
CA LEU A 53 9.08 14.96 -0.59
C LEU A 53 9.59 13.83 -1.50
N LYS A 54 9.19 13.84 -2.78
CA LYS A 54 9.64 12.85 -3.76
C LYS A 54 11.14 12.95 -4.02
N ASN A 55 11.68 14.16 -4.11
CA ASN A 55 13.11 14.41 -4.26
C ASN A 55 13.91 13.86 -3.06
N ILE A 56 13.49 14.20 -1.84
CA ILE A 56 14.12 13.69 -0.60
C ILE A 56 14.11 12.15 -0.60
N GLN A 57 12.99 11.54 -0.98
CA GLN A 57 12.86 10.09 -1.04
C GLN A 57 13.80 9.45 -2.07
N ASP A 58 13.81 9.95 -3.29
CA ASP A 58 14.57 9.34 -4.39
C ASP A 58 16.08 9.58 -4.26
N LYS A 59 16.49 10.69 -3.65
CA LYS A 59 17.90 11.02 -3.39
C LYS A 59 18.51 10.19 -2.25
N ASN A 60 17.75 9.97 -1.18
CA ASN A 60 18.28 9.39 0.06
C ASN A 60 17.91 7.92 0.28
N VAL A 61 16.98 7.36 -0.51
CA VAL A 61 16.53 5.97 -0.35
C VAL A 61 16.85 5.15 -1.60
N PRO A 62 17.88 4.28 -1.55
CA PRO A 62 18.18 3.38 -2.64
C PRO A 62 16.97 2.50 -2.99
N SER A 63 16.69 2.34 -4.27
CA SER A 63 15.58 1.51 -4.74
C SER A 63 16.08 0.37 -5.64
N LYS A 64 15.25 -0.67 -5.75
CA LYS A 64 15.47 -1.76 -6.71
C LYS A 64 14.15 -2.20 -7.31
N MET A 65 14.20 -2.76 -8.51
CA MET A 65 13.02 -3.41 -9.10
C MET A 65 12.82 -4.81 -8.51
N SER A 66 11.56 -5.17 -8.26
CA SER A 66 11.21 -6.52 -7.86
C SER A 66 11.57 -7.51 -8.96
N SER A 67 12.12 -8.67 -8.59
CA SER A 67 12.45 -9.70 -9.57
C SER A 67 11.18 -10.29 -10.19
N THR A 68 11.17 -10.45 -11.51
CA THR A 68 10.15 -11.21 -12.24
C THR A 68 10.32 -12.72 -12.06
N ARG A 69 11.44 -13.16 -11.50
CA ARG A 69 11.77 -14.58 -11.37
C ARG A 69 10.95 -15.20 -10.25
N PHE A 70 10.09 -16.14 -10.62
CA PHE A 70 9.42 -17.00 -9.66
C PHE A 70 10.45 -17.78 -8.83
N HIS A 71 10.36 -17.65 -7.50
CA HIS A 71 11.24 -18.33 -6.58
C HIS A 71 10.45 -19.17 -5.57
N GLN A 72 10.69 -20.47 -5.57
CA GLN A 72 10.18 -21.39 -4.55
C GLN A 72 10.95 -21.18 -3.23
N PRO A 73 10.28 -20.84 -2.12
CA PRO A 73 10.94 -20.49 -0.86
C PRO A 73 11.87 -21.58 -0.29
N TRP A 74 11.55 -22.85 -0.53
CA TRP A 74 12.34 -23.99 -0.06
C TRP A 74 13.59 -24.28 -0.92
N ILE A 75 13.79 -23.60 -2.07
CA ILE A 75 14.97 -23.78 -2.93
C ILE A 75 16.08 -22.79 -2.53
N ASN A 76 16.71 -23.07 -1.40
CA ASN A 76 17.82 -22.26 -0.90
C ASN A 76 19.13 -22.48 -1.71
N GLY A 77 20.21 -21.81 -1.28
CA GLY A 77 21.53 -21.92 -1.91
C GLY A 77 22.10 -23.34 -1.93
N THR A 78 21.86 -24.15 -0.89
CA THR A 78 22.38 -25.52 -0.81
C THR A 78 21.70 -26.43 -1.83
N ILE A 79 20.36 -26.36 -1.95
CA ILE A 79 19.59 -27.08 -2.97
C ILE A 79 20.02 -26.68 -4.39
N LYS A 80 20.28 -25.39 -4.63
CA LYS A 80 20.81 -24.91 -5.92
C LYS A 80 22.18 -25.53 -6.23
N ARG A 81 23.11 -25.60 -5.25
CA ARG A 81 24.42 -26.23 -5.43
C ARG A 81 24.30 -27.72 -5.76
N ILE A 82 23.48 -28.46 -5.02
CA ILE A 82 23.25 -29.89 -5.27
C ILE A 82 22.65 -30.12 -6.66
N THR A 83 21.69 -29.28 -7.07
CA THR A 83 21.07 -29.33 -8.40
C THR A 83 22.10 -29.09 -9.51
N ARG A 84 23.01 -28.11 -9.34
CA ARG A 84 24.13 -27.87 -10.28
C ARG A 84 25.08 -29.06 -10.34
N ARG A 85 25.44 -29.65 -9.19
CA ARG A 85 26.30 -30.84 -9.11
C ARG A 85 25.68 -32.05 -9.84
N LYS A 86 24.37 -32.27 -9.66
CA LYS A 86 23.60 -33.26 -10.40
C LYS A 86 23.67 -33.02 -11.92
N LYS A 87 23.47 -31.77 -12.37
CA LYS A 87 23.54 -31.40 -13.79
C LYS A 87 24.95 -31.61 -14.38
N LYS A 88 26.00 -31.26 -13.64
CA LYS A 88 27.40 -31.48 -14.05
C LYS A 88 27.71 -32.97 -14.17
N ALA A 89 27.30 -33.79 -13.19
CA ALA A 89 27.47 -35.24 -13.23
C ALA A 89 26.71 -35.89 -14.39
N PHE A 90 25.48 -35.42 -14.67
CA PHE A 90 24.71 -35.87 -15.82
C PHE A 90 25.41 -35.56 -17.15
N LYS A 91 25.89 -34.31 -17.32
CA LYS A 91 26.62 -33.90 -18.54
C LYS A 91 27.85 -34.78 -18.74
N LYS A 92 28.62 -35.03 -17.67
CA LYS A 92 29.80 -35.90 -17.73
C LYS A 92 29.42 -37.33 -18.12
N ALA A 93 28.43 -37.93 -17.47
CA ALA A 93 27.98 -39.29 -17.80
C ALA A 93 27.48 -39.41 -19.25
N ARG A 94 26.84 -38.36 -19.78
CA ARG A 94 26.39 -38.33 -21.18
C ARG A 94 27.55 -38.24 -22.17
N THR A 95 28.61 -37.50 -21.82
CA THR A 95 29.81 -37.36 -22.66
C THR A 95 30.68 -38.60 -22.64
N THR A 96 31.01 -39.13 -21.45
CA THR A 96 31.94 -40.25 -21.31
C THR A 96 31.31 -41.60 -21.60
N LYS A 97 29.96 -41.70 -21.52
CA LYS A 97 29.18 -42.96 -21.61
C LYS A 97 29.70 -44.08 -20.68
N SER A 98 30.48 -43.72 -19.67
CA SER A 98 31.09 -44.66 -18.73
C SER A 98 30.10 -45.10 -17.65
N THR A 99 30.11 -46.39 -17.33
CA THR A 99 29.30 -46.98 -16.25
C THR A 99 29.62 -46.34 -14.89
N LYS A 100 30.88 -45.99 -14.63
CA LYS A 100 31.34 -45.31 -13.40
C LYS A 100 30.72 -43.92 -13.25
N ASP A 101 30.74 -43.11 -14.30
CA ASP A 101 30.16 -41.77 -14.29
C ASP A 101 28.62 -41.83 -14.21
N LEU A 102 27.99 -42.83 -14.85
CA LEU A 102 26.55 -43.07 -14.72
C LEU A 102 26.15 -43.43 -13.29
N LYS A 103 26.91 -44.33 -12.62
CA LYS A 103 26.70 -44.69 -11.22
C LYS A 103 26.85 -43.47 -10.31
N ARG A 104 27.89 -42.66 -10.53
CA ARG A 104 28.10 -41.39 -9.80
C ARG A 104 26.93 -40.42 -9.97
N TYR A 105 26.43 -40.26 -11.20
CA TYR A 105 25.24 -39.44 -11.47
C TYR A 105 24.00 -39.97 -10.72
N LYS A 106 23.73 -41.28 -10.77
CA LYS A 106 22.59 -41.92 -10.08
C LYS A 106 22.64 -41.67 -8.57
N THR A 107 23.81 -41.79 -7.94
CA THR A 107 24.00 -41.48 -6.51
C THR A 107 23.71 -40.01 -6.19
N ILE A 108 24.25 -39.08 -6.97
CA ILE A 108 24.00 -37.64 -6.79
C ILE A 108 22.52 -37.30 -7.05
N LYS A 109 21.87 -37.96 -8.02
CA LYS A 109 20.42 -37.81 -8.29
C LYS A 109 19.59 -38.21 -7.07
N LYS A 110 19.84 -39.39 -6.48
CA LYS A 110 19.13 -39.89 -5.30
C LYS A 110 19.31 -38.96 -4.10
N SER A 111 20.55 -38.54 -3.82
CA SER A 111 20.86 -37.57 -2.77
C SER A 111 20.16 -36.22 -3.01
N SER A 112 20.19 -35.71 -4.24
CA SER A 112 19.50 -34.47 -4.61
C SER A 112 17.99 -34.53 -4.40
N GLN A 113 17.35 -35.66 -4.73
CA GLN A 113 15.91 -35.83 -4.52
C GLN A 113 15.57 -35.87 -3.03
N LYS A 114 16.38 -36.58 -2.22
CA LYS A 114 16.21 -36.64 -0.76
C LYS A 114 16.29 -35.25 -0.13
N GLU A 115 17.31 -34.48 -0.47
CA GLU A 115 17.51 -33.13 0.08
C GLU A 115 16.41 -32.15 -0.37
N CYS A 116 15.96 -32.22 -1.64
CA CYS A 116 14.82 -31.42 -2.09
C CYS A 116 13.53 -31.75 -1.33
N LYS A 117 13.24 -33.04 -1.12
CA LYS A 117 12.05 -33.48 -0.37
C LYS A 117 12.12 -33.05 1.10
N LYS A 118 13.31 -33.16 1.70
CA LYS A 118 13.58 -32.69 3.07
C LYS A 118 13.34 -31.18 3.19
N ALA A 119 13.93 -30.37 2.30
CA ALA A 119 13.76 -28.92 2.29
C ALA A 119 12.29 -28.49 2.14
N TYR A 120 11.54 -29.15 1.25
CA TYR A 120 10.10 -28.91 1.11
C TYR A 120 9.33 -29.27 2.39
N SER A 121 9.61 -30.44 2.98
CA SER A 121 8.91 -30.89 4.19
C SER A 121 9.17 -29.96 5.38
N THR A 122 10.41 -29.49 5.55
CA THR A 122 10.76 -28.48 6.57
C THR A 122 9.99 -27.19 6.34
N TYR A 123 9.97 -26.68 5.11
CA TYR A 123 9.22 -25.46 4.79
C TYR A 123 7.72 -25.57 5.10
N ILE A 124 7.10 -26.72 4.80
CA ILE A 124 5.68 -26.96 5.11
C ILE A 124 5.47 -27.05 6.62
N ARG A 125 6.35 -27.75 7.34
CA ARG A 125 6.30 -27.81 8.81
C ARG A 125 6.36 -26.41 9.42
N ASP A 126 7.30 -25.58 8.98
CA ASP A 126 7.46 -24.19 9.45
C ASP A 126 6.25 -23.30 9.16
N ILE A 127 5.42 -23.66 8.17
CA ILE A 127 4.18 -22.94 7.86
C ILE A 127 3.00 -23.40 8.73
N ILE A 128 2.95 -24.68 9.06
CA ILE A 128 1.81 -25.32 9.74
C ILE A 128 2.00 -25.35 11.27
N SER A 129 3.23 -25.20 11.79
CA SER A 129 3.52 -25.31 13.22
C SER A 129 2.60 -24.46 14.12
N PRO A 130 1.95 -25.06 15.14
CA PRO A 130 0.93 -24.41 15.97
C PRO A 130 1.47 -23.29 16.89
N GLU A 131 2.78 -23.24 17.14
CA GLU A 131 3.45 -22.15 17.88
C GLU A 131 3.37 -20.79 17.15
N GLN A 132 2.97 -20.79 15.87
CA GLN A 132 2.92 -19.60 15.02
C GLN A 132 1.58 -18.82 15.08
N LYS A 133 0.93 -18.72 16.25
CA LYS A 133 -0.19 -17.76 16.48
C LYS A 133 0.16 -16.32 16.01
N SER A 134 1.45 -16.00 15.94
CA SER A 134 1.99 -14.70 15.51
C SER A 134 2.06 -14.45 13.98
N SER A 135 2.03 -15.46 13.09
CA SER A 135 2.18 -15.19 11.64
C SER A 135 1.25 -15.96 10.68
N PRO A 136 -0.09 -15.81 10.79
CA PRO A 136 -1.07 -16.42 9.89
C PRO A 136 -0.86 -16.02 8.41
N LYS A 137 -0.17 -14.90 8.14
CA LYS A 137 0.11 -14.40 6.77
C LYS A 137 0.86 -15.41 5.89
N LYS A 138 1.82 -16.17 6.44
CA LYS A 138 2.61 -17.13 5.64
C LYS A 138 1.75 -18.32 5.20
N PHE A 139 0.93 -18.83 6.13
CA PHE A 139 -0.05 -19.87 5.89
C PHE A 139 -1.09 -19.44 4.85
N TRP A 140 -1.77 -18.31 5.06
CA TRP A 140 -2.78 -17.82 4.12
C TRP A 140 -2.21 -17.53 2.74
N ARG A 141 -0.97 -17.01 2.66
CA ARG A 141 -0.26 -16.84 1.39
C ARG A 141 0.02 -18.18 0.70
N PHE A 142 0.41 -19.21 1.45
CA PHE A 142 0.63 -20.55 0.91
C PHE A 142 -0.68 -21.14 0.36
N ILE A 143 -1.77 -21.08 1.13
CA ILE A 143 -3.11 -21.54 0.70
C ILE A 143 -3.56 -20.77 -0.54
N LYS A 144 -3.46 -19.44 -0.54
CA LYS A 144 -3.84 -18.61 -1.70
C LYS A 144 -3.07 -18.98 -2.96
N ASN A 145 -1.77 -19.31 -2.85
CA ASN A 145 -0.97 -19.76 -3.98
C ASN A 145 -1.30 -21.18 -4.47
N LYS A 146 -1.99 -21.98 -3.65
CA LYS A 146 -2.43 -23.35 -3.99
C LYS A 146 -3.83 -23.40 -4.57
N ARG A 147 -4.63 -22.34 -4.38
CA ARG A 147 -5.95 -22.22 -5.02
C ARG A 147 -5.77 -22.12 -6.53
N CYS A 148 -6.44 -23.02 -7.26
CA CYS A 148 -6.57 -22.96 -8.72
C CYS A 148 -7.71 -22.02 -9.14
N GLU A 149 -8.65 -21.76 -8.23
CA GLU A 149 -9.77 -20.84 -8.39
C GLU A 149 -9.31 -19.40 -8.09
N ASN A 150 -8.53 -18.80 -8.98
CA ASN A 150 -8.50 -17.35 -9.07
C ASN A 150 -9.63 -16.91 -10.01
N GLY A 151 -10.87 -17.22 -9.63
CA GLY A 151 -12.03 -16.60 -10.26
C GLY A 151 -11.98 -15.12 -9.89
N GLY A 152 -11.65 -14.26 -10.86
CA GLY A 152 -11.96 -12.85 -10.72
C GLY A 152 -13.48 -12.64 -10.62
N VAL A 153 -13.94 -11.40 -10.71
CA VAL A 153 -15.37 -11.13 -10.90
C VAL A 153 -15.85 -11.97 -12.10
N ALA A 154 -16.94 -12.72 -11.93
CA ALA A 154 -17.52 -13.53 -12.99
C ALA A 154 -17.77 -12.65 -14.24
N PRO A 155 -17.77 -13.22 -15.45
CA PRO A 155 -18.15 -12.48 -16.64
C PRO A 155 -19.49 -11.75 -16.42
N LEU A 156 -19.54 -10.45 -16.71
CA LEU A 156 -20.73 -9.63 -16.51
C LEU A 156 -21.49 -9.52 -17.83
N ARG A 157 -22.82 -9.57 -17.77
CA ARG A 157 -23.68 -9.38 -18.93
C ARG A 157 -24.08 -7.91 -19.02
N ASN A 158 -23.91 -7.31 -20.20
CA ASN A 158 -24.40 -5.95 -20.46
C ASN A 158 -25.91 -5.97 -20.77
N THR A 159 -26.53 -4.79 -20.85
CA THR A 159 -27.90 -4.57 -21.32
C THR A 159 -28.16 -5.16 -22.71
N ASP A 160 -27.13 -5.23 -23.55
CA ASP A 160 -27.21 -5.79 -24.91
C ASP A 160 -27.19 -7.33 -24.94
N GLY A 161 -27.21 -7.99 -23.77
CA GLY A 161 -27.18 -9.45 -23.63
C GLY A 161 -25.78 -10.09 -23.80
N LEU A 162 -24.77 -9.30 -24.23
CA LEU A 162 -23.39 -9.77 -24.40
C LEU A 162 -22.66 -9.94 -23.07
N THR A 163 -21.83 -10.99 -22.97
CA THR A 163 -21.09 -11.33 -21.76
C THR A 163 -19.62 -10.94 -21.89
N TYR A 164 -19.13 -10.14 -20.96
CA TYR A 164 -17.77 -9.58 -20.97
C TYR A 164 -16.90 -10.18 -19.87
N SER A 165 -15.76 -10.76 -20.27
CA SER A 165 -14.75 -11.32 -19.36
C SER A 165 -13.61 -10.33 -19.04
N ASP A 166 -13.43 -9.30 -19.86
CA ASP A 166 -12.39 -8.27 -19.68
C ASP A 166 -12.67 -7.35 -18.48
N ASN A 167 -11.61 -6.98 -17.75
CA ASN A 167 -11.71 -6.20 -16.52
C ASN A 167 -12.17 -4.76 -16.76
N LYS A 168 -11.72 -4.12 -17.84
CA LYS A 168 -12.11 -2.73 -18.16
C LYS A 168 -13.59 -2.68 -18.53
N MET A 169 -14.04 -3.63 -19.36
CA MET A 169 -15.44 -3.72 -19.74
C MET A 169 -16.35 -4.03 -18.54
N LYS A 170 -15.94 -4.93 -17.64
CA LYS A 170 -16.67 -5.19 -16.39
C LYS A 170 -16.82 -3.95 -15.52
N ALA A 171 -15.74 -3.19 -15.34
CA ALA A 171 -15.78 -1.94 -14.57
C ALA A 171 -16.75 -0.92 -15.21
N ASN A 172 -16.73 -0.79 -16.53
CA ASN A 172 -17.64 0.09 -17.25
C ASN A 172 -19.11 -0.35 -17.10
N ILE A 173 -19.41 -1.65 -17.20
CA ILE A 173 -20.78 -2.16 -17.00
C ILE A 173 -21.29 -1.84 -15.59
N LEU A 174 -20.47 -2.08 -14.57
CA LEU A 174 -20.83 -1.73 -13.19
C LEU A 174 -21.01 -0.22 -13.03
N ASN A 175 -20.09 0.58 -13.56
CA ASN A 175 -20.18 2.04 -13.48
C ASN A 175 -21.44 2.58 -14.16
N ASN A 176 -21.79 2.05 -15.33
CA ASN A 176 -23.02 2.39 -16.04
C ASN A 176 -24.26 2.02 -15.24
N GLN A 177 -24.28 0.82 -14.63
CA GLN A 177 -25.37 0.39 -13.76
C GLN A 177 -25.49 1.24 -12.50
N PHE A 178 -24.37 1.63 -11.89
CA PHE A 178 -24.38 2.54 -10.75
C PHE A 178 -24.87 3.94 -11.18
N SER A 179 -24.42 4.42 -12.33
CA SER A 179 -24.81 5.73 -12.85
C SER A 179 -26.31 5.77 -13.22
N SER A 180 -26.87 4.67 -13.73
CA SER A 180 -28.28 4.59 -14.14
C SER A 180 -29.25 4.59 -12.96
N VAL A 181 -28.84 4.08 -11.79
CA VAL A 181 -29.66 4.16 -10.57
C VAL A 181 -29.59 5.52 -9.89
N PHE A 182 -28.61 6.37 -10.24
CA PHE A 182 -28.61 7.77 -9.82
C PHE A 182 -29.59 8.55 -10.69
N ASN A 183 -30.77 8.84 -10.15
CA ASN A 183 -31.78 9.64 -10.81
C ASN A 183 -31.25 11.06 -11.07
N SER A 184 -30.95 11.37 -12.34
CA SER A 184 -30.66 12.74 -12.78
C SER A 184 -31.91 13.63 -12.78
N ASN A 185 -33.09 13.00 -12.67
CA ASN A 185 -34.41 13.61 -12.69
C ASN A 185 -34.91 13.95 -11.28
N GLU A 186 -34.02 14.16 -10.31
CA GLU A 186 -34.43 14.89 -9.11
C GLU A 186 -34.76 16.32 -9.54
N ASP A 187 -36.02 16.68 -9.36
CA ASP A 187 -36.53 18.02 -9.62
C ASP A 187 -35.80 18.99 -8.67
N LYS A 188 -34.68 19.57 -9.11
CA LYS A 188 -33.87 20.52 -8.31
C LYS A 188 -34.69 21.73 -7.87
N THR A 189 -35.82 21.98 -8.54
CA THR A 189 -36.83 22.99 -8.21
C THR A 189 -37.53 22.69 -6.88
N THR A 190 -37.57 21.42 -6.44
CA THR A 190 -38.18 20.95 -5.18
C THR A 190 -37.13 20.69 -4.08
N ILE A 191 -35.89 21.15 -4.25
CA ILE A 191 -34.99 21.29 -3.11
C ILE A 191 -35.59 22.43 -2.27
N LYS A 192 -36.44 22.08 -1.30
CA LYS A 192 -36.96 23.01 -0.30
C LYS A 192 -35.78 23.84 0.17
N LYS A 193 -35.79 25.16 -0.08
CA LYS A 193 -34.83 26.09 0.52
C LYS A 193 -34.78 25.72 2.00
N MET A 194 -33.62 25.21 2.45
CA MET A 194 -33.47 24.79 3.84
C MET A 194 -33.95 25.96 4.70
N LYS A 195 -34.89 25.69 5.62
CA LYS A 195 -35.21 26.65 6.67
C LYS A 195 -33.87 27.07 7.31
N THR A 196 -33.78 28.33 7.75
CA THR A 196 -32.62 28.81 8.52
C THR A 196 -32.22 27.74 9.53
N ASN A 197 -30.97 27.29 9.41
CA ASN A 197 -30.47 26.16 10.18
C ASN A 197 -30.67 26.46 11.67
N PRO A 198 -31.44 25.64 12.43
CA PRO A 198 -31.69 25.91 13.85
C PRO A 198 -30.45 25.70 14.72
N TYR A 199 -29.35 25.21 14.14
CA TYR A 199 -28.09 24.99 14.82
C TYR A 199 -27.19 26.23 14.72
N PRO A 200 -26.39 26.51 15.76
CA PRO A 200 -25.42 27.61 15.72
C PRO A 200 -24.41 27.43 14.58
N HIS A 201 -23.84 28.55 14.13
CA HIS A 201 -22.77 28.54 13.14
C HIS A 201 -21.60 27.69 13.68
N MET A 202 -21.08 26.78 12.85
CA MET A 202 -19.90 25.98 13.21
C MET A 202 -18.72 26.92 13.47
N GLU A 203 -17.99 26.70 14.56
CA GLU A 203 -16.78 27.47 14.85
C GLU A 203 -15.71 27.25 13.77
N ASN A 204 -14.80 28.22 13.64
CA ASN A 204 -13.68 28.10 12.71
C ASN A 204 -12.81 26.90 13.06
N ILE A 205 -12.56 26.05 12.07
CA ILE A 205 -11.73 24.86 12.25
C ILE A 205 -10.27 25.32 12.27
N THR A 206 -9.61 25.13 13.41
CA THR A 206 -8.16 25.36 13.56
C THR A 206 -7.40 24.04 13.52
N ILE A 207 -6.40 23.96 12.66
CA ILE A 207 -5.53 22.81 12.51
C ILE A 207 -4.25 23.04 13.30
N TRP A 208 -3.97 22.11 14.20
CA TRP A 208 -2.82 22.21 15.11
C TRP A 208 -1.68 21.31 14.65
N GLU A 209 -0.46 21.84 14.72
CA GLU A 209 0.76 21.14 14.32
C GLU A 209 0.98 19.84 15.11
N ASN A 210 0.74 19.87 16.43
CA ASN A 210 0.82 18.70 17.28
C ASN A 210 -0.14 17.57 16.83
N GLY A 211 -1.31 17.93 16.29
CA GLY A 211 -2.29 17.01 15.73
C GLY A 211 -1.76 16.35 14.46
N ILE A 212 -1.22 17.15 13.53
CA ILE A 212 -0.58 16.66 12.31
C ILE A 212 0.61 15.74 12.65
N HIS A 213 1.50 16.17 13.55
CA HIS A 213 2.63 15.37 14.01
C HIS A 213 2.18 14.03 14.58
N LYS A 214 1.14 14.02 15.42
CA LYS A 214 0.58 12.80 16.00
C LYS A 214 0.01 11.88 14.93
N LEU A 215 -0.67 12.42 13.91
CA LEU A 215 -1.19 11.63 12.79
C LEU A 215 -0.05 10.99 11.99
N LEU A 216 0.97 11.76 11.62
CA LEU A 216 2.15 11.27 10.89
C LEU A 216 2.93 10.20 11.68
N SER A 217 3.12 10.44 12.98
CA SER A 217 3.81 9.52 13.89
C SER A 217 3.08 8.19 14.04
N ASN A 218 1.75 8.18 13.90
CA ASN A 218 0.92 6.99 14.00
C ASN A 218 0.69 6.27 12.66
N LEU A 219 1.29 6.75 11.56
CA LEU A 219 1.19 6.08 10.27
C LEU A 219 1.73 4.65 10.33
N ASN A 220 1.00 3.74 9.68
CA ASN A 220 1.43 2.37 9.50
C ASN A 220 2.42 2.28 8.33
N ILE A 221 3.70 2.10 8.67
CA ILE A 221 4.83 1.99 7.72
C ILE A 221 4.72 0.84 6.71
N HIS A 222 3.80 -0.11 6.93
CA HIS A 222 3.58 -1.25 6.04
C HIS A 222 2.45 -1.01 5.02
N LYS A 223 1.75 0.13 5.07
CA LYS A 223 0.80 0.51 4.04
C LYS A 223 1.52 0.86 2.74
N ALA A 224 0.87 0.55 1.62
CA ALA A 224 1.38 0.92 0.30
C ALA A 224 1.39 2.45 0.14
N SER A 225 2.32 2.95 -0.65
CA SER A 225 2.27 4.31 -1.16
C SER A 225 1.04 4.47 -2.04
N GLY A 226 0.40 5.64 -1.95
CA GLY A 226 -0.65 6.05 -2.85
C GLY A 226 -0.13 6.34 -4.27
N PRO A 227 -0.99 6.90 -5.15
CA PRO A 227 -0.60 7.32 -6.51
C PRO A 227 0.44 8.45 -6.49
N ASP A 228 0.64 9.10 -5.35
CA ASP A 228 1.71 10.08 -5.08
C ASP A 228 3.12 9.46 -5.05
N GLU A 229 3.22 8.13 -4.93
CA GLU A 229 4.47 7.37 -4.74
C GLU A 229 5.27 7.77 -3.49
N ILE A 230 4.67 8.54 -2.57
CA ILE A 230 5.28 8.95 -1.31
C ILE A 230 5.08 7.83 -0.30
N SER A 231 6.16 7.38 0.32
CA SER A 231 6.08 6.31 1.30
C SER A 231 5.61 6.81 2.66
N THR A 232 4.72 6.04 3.30
CA THR A 232 4.31 6.27 4.70
C THR A 232 5.50 6.21 5.67
N ARG A 233 6.55 5.47 5.30
CA ARG A 233 7.78 5.37 6.08
C ARG A 233 8.61 6.64 6.02
N LEU A 234 8.67 7.33 4.87
CA LEU A 234 9.27 8.66 4.77
C LEU A 234 8.54 9.61 5.71
N LEU A 235 7.23 9.76 5.52
CA LEU A 235 6.40 10.70 6.27
C LEU A 235 6.53 10.53 7.78
N LYS A 236 6.59 9.28 8.26
CA LYS A 236 6.81 9.00 9.68
C LYS A 236 8.22 9.32 10.17
N SER A 237 9.24 9.18 9.31
CA SER A 237 10.64 9.45 9.67
C SER A 237 10.99 10.93 9.74
N ILE A 238 10.28 11.78 8.98
CA ILE A 238 10.45 13.24 8.93
C ILE A 238 9.21 13.98 9.47
N ALA A 239 8.44 13.30 10.33
CA ALA A 239 7.20 13.84 10.88
C ALA A 239 7.39 15.21 11.58
N PRO A 240 8.40 15.41 12.46
CA PRO A 240 8.56 16.72 13.11
C PRO A 240 8.92 17.82 12.12
N GLU A 241 9.71 17.54 11.09
CA GLU A 241 10.16 18.56 10.14
C GLU A 241 9.06 18.97 9.14
N ILE A 242 8.16 18.05 8.78
CA ILE A 242 7.11 18.30 7.78
C ILE A 242 5.77 18.73 8.38
N SER A 243 5.57 18.55 9.69
CA SER A 243 4.31 18.92 10.37
C SER A 243 3.94 20.41 10.21
N PRO A 244 4.87 21.37 10.33
CA PRO A 244 4.56 22.80 10.14
C PRO A 244 4.00 23.09 8.74
N ILE A 245 4.65 22.55 7.71
CA ILE A 245 4.26 22.72 6.31
C ILE A 245 2.84 22.22 6.06
N LEU A 246 2.56 20.98 6.51
CA LEU A 246 1.26 20.37 6.32
C LEU A 246 0.18 21.10 7.12
N THR A 247 0.51 21.64 8.29
CA THR A 247 -0.43 22.44 9.10
C THR A 247 -0.88 23.68 8.33
N THR A 248 0.04 24.46 7.78
CA THR A 248 -0.28 25.63 6.96
C THR A 248 -1.06 25.25 5.70
N PHE A 249 -0.66 24.17 5.03
CA PHE A 249 -1.35 23.69 3.83
C PHE A 249 -2.80 23.27 4.12
N PHE A 250 -3.02 22.47 5.17
CA PHE A 250 -4.36 22.02 5.52
C PHE A 250 -5.23 23.18 6.03
N GLN A 251 -4.67 24.12 6.79
CA GLN A 251 -5.41 25.30 7.24
C GLN A 251 -5.86 26.14 6.04
N ALA A 252 -4.94 26.43 5.10
CA ALA A 252 -5.26 27.13 3.86
C ALA A 252 -6.34 26.39 3.04
N SER A 253 -6.28 25.06 2.97
CA SER A 253 -7.25 24.23 2.26
C SER A 253 -8.65 24.33 2.88
N VAL A 254 -8.75 24.35 4.22
CA VAL A 254 -10.01 24.53 4.95
C VAL A 254 -10.55 25.94 4.77
N ASP A 255 -9.71 26.95 4.92
CA ASP A 255 -10.11 28.36 4.83
C ASP A 255 -10.58 28.74 3.42
N GLN A 256 -9.92 28.21 2.38
CA GLN A 256 -10.29 28.46 0.99
C GLN A 256 -11.38 27.50 0.48
N GLY A 257 -11.68 26.43 1.22
CA GLY A 257 -12.61 25.38 0.78
C GLY A 257 -12.16 24.65 -0.50
N THR A 258 -10.86 24.60 -0.78
CA THR A 258 -10.31 23.98 -2.00
C THR A 258 -9.37 22.82 -1.69
N LEU A 259 -9.33 21.85 -2.60
CA LEU A 259 -8.46 20.67 -2.53
C LEU A 259 -7.60 20.56 -3.80
N PRO A 260 -6.40 19.97 -3.71
CA PRO A 260 -5.57 19.68 -4.88
C PRO A 260 -6.31 18.85 -5.92
N SER A 261 -6.02 19.10 -7.20
CA SER A 261 -6.59 18.34 -8.33
C SER A 261 -6.27 16.84 -8.24
N ASP A 262 -5.05 16.49 -7.80
CA ASP A 262 -4.63 15.12 -7.53
C ASP A 262 -5.60 14.36 -6.62
N TRP A 263 -6.22 15.07 -5.66
CA TRP A 263 -7.11 14.46 -4.68
C TRP A 263 -8.52 14.26 -5.22
N LYS A 264 -8.92 15.07 -6.20
CA LYS A 264 -10.20 14.92 -6.90
C LYS A 264 -10.17 13.76 -7.90
N ASN A 265 -9.00 13.49 -8.48
CA ASN A 265 -8.80 12.47 -9.51
C ASN A 265 -8.35 11.10 -8.96
N ALA A 266 -8.22 10.95 -7.63
CA ALA A 266 -7.76 9.72 -7.02
C ALA A 266 -8.84 8.62 -7.07
N ASN A 267 -8.90 7.89 -8.19
CA ASN A 267 -9.69 6.66 -8.31
C ASN A 267 -9.17 5.60 -7.32
N ASP A 268 -9.98 5.27 -6.31
CA ASP A 268 -9.93 4.10 -5.42
C ASP A 268 -8.66 3.83 -4.59
N SER A 269 -7.60 4.64 -4.69
CA SER A 269 -6.35 4.44 -3.96
C SER A 269 -6.16 5.54 -2.91
N SER A 270 -6.28 5.19 -1.63
CA SER A 270 -6.08 6.11 -0.50
C SER A 270 -4.76 6.88 -0.64
N ILE A 271 -4.84 8.21 -0.61
CA ILE A 271 -3.67 9.10 -0.53
C ILE A 271 -3.01 8.89 0.84
N SER A 272 -1.69 8.69 0.84
CA SER A 272 -0.92 8.29 2.02
C SER A 272 -1.06 9.28 3.19
N ILE A 273 -1.28 10.56 2.89
CA ILE A 273 -1.39 11.66 3.86
C ILE A 273 -2.80 11.76 4.46
N LEU A 274 -3.85 11.29 3.76
CA LEU A 274 -5.25 11.34 4.20
C LEU A 274 -5.75 10.00 4.75
N VAL A 275 -4.86 9.16 5.24
CA VAL A 275 -5.27 7.95 5.97
C VAL A 275 -5.74 8.35 7.37
N PHE A 276 -6.90 9.01 7.46
CA PHE A 276 -7.65 9.09 8.69
C PHE A 276 -7.93 7.65 9.16
N PRO A 277 -7.68 7.29 10.43
CA PRO A 277 -8.02 5.97 10.93
C PRO A 277 -9.54 5.81 10.83
N ARG A 278 -10.00 4.96 9.89
CA ARG A 278 -11.34 4.38 9.93
C ARG A 278 -11.44 3.54 11.21
N ASN A 279 -11.98 4.12 12.28
CA ASN A 279 -12.48 3.36 13.42
C ASN A 279 -13.75 2.62 12.98
N HIS A 280 -13.58 1.44 12.41
CA HIS A 280 -14.63 0.43 12.41
C HIS A 280 -14.68 -0.14 13.84
N HIS A 281 -15.43 0.52 14.72
CA HIS A 281 -16.05 0.03 15.96
C HIS A 281 -16.26 1.20 16.93
N ASN A 282 -17.38 1.90 16.78
CA ASN A 282 -18.28 2.32 17.86
C ASN A 282 -19.42 3.15 17.23
N ARG A 283 -20.52 2.46 16.96
CA ARG A 283 -21.84 3.10 16.85
C ARG A 283 -22.48 3.01 18.23
N GLU A 284 -22.06 3.87 19.16
CA GLU A 284 -22.85 4.11 20.36
C GLU A 284 -22.77 5.61 20.67
N TRP A 285 -23.88 6.28 20.40
CA TRP A 285 -24.18 7.59 20.94
C TRP A 285 -24.82 7.36 22.30
N THR A 286 -24.11 7.66 23.38
CA THR A 286 -24.73 7.91 24.68
C THR A 286 -24.06 9.13 25.31
N ALA A 287 -24.77 10.26 25.22
CA ALA A 287 -24.48 11.45 26.00
C ALA A 287 -25.18 11.30 27.34
N THR A 288 -24.45 11.24 28.46
CA THR A 288 -24.97 11.66 29.77
C THR A 288 -23.80 11.97 30.72
N THR A 289 -23.54 13.25 30.96
CA THR A 289 -22.83 13.69 32.17
C THR A 289 -23.84 14.49 32.98
N THR A 290 -24.47 13.83 33.94
CA THR A 290 -25.30 14.47 34.97
C THR A 290 -24.36 15.16 35.95
N SER A 291 -24.51 16.48 36.08
CA SER A 291 -23.97 17.26 37.17
C SER A 291 -24.60 16.82 38.49
N LYS A 292 -23.78 16.30 39.41
CA LYS A 292 -24.10 16.27 40.84
C LYS A 292 -23.13 17.20 41.56
N LEU A 293 -23.59 18.43 41.75
CA LEU A 293 -23.20 19.25 42.90
C LEU A 293 -23.87 18.65 44.14
N HIS A 294 -23.08 18.31 45.15
CA HIS A 294 -23.51 18.30 46.54
C HIS A 294 -22.28 18.51 47.41
N ASN A 295 -22.26 19.63 48.14
CA ASN A 295 -22.39 19.62 49.60
C ASN A 295 -22.32 21.06 50.14
N PRO A 296 -22.75 21.31 51.38
CA PRO A 296 -23.11 20.36 52.45
C PRO A 296 -24.60 20.08 52.61
#